data_AF-A0A2T7PM79-F1
#
_entry.id   AF-A0A2T7PM79-F1
#
_cell.length_a   1.000
_cell.length_b   1.000
_cell.length_c   1.000
_cell.angle_alpha   90.00
_cell.angle_beta   90.00
_cell.angle_gamma   90.00
#
_symmetry.space_group_name_H-M   'P 1'
#
loop_
_entity.id
_entity.type
_entity.pdbx_description
1 polymer ?
#
loop_
_entity_poly.entity_id
_entity_poly.type
_entity_poly.pdbx_seq_one_letter_code
_entity_poly.pdbx_strand_id
1 'polypeptide(L)'
;MYHATKVAVQIHILSIDSINEQSMDYSLNMYLRQRWIDPRLQFVNHSRSEWLELDTKIMQKVWVPDTFFRNEKKGAFHDVTVPNRLMHLYTEMARYTTDYTMTFYLRRKWVDERLAFTSFPGAEVLELDTRVIDKLWVPDIYFRNEKSASVHNVTVPNRLLHLHKNGTVLYSSRLSMTLSCQMDLTLFPLDVQSCPLIIQSYSYTTANVDFQWTQADGKVTKADDLEMARFIDAGVITADCIGMYESQFACIMATFMLKRHVGYFLVHMFLPSVLVVILSWVSFWIDSAATAAPHHHRSHVHPHHDNPELRGAGNFAQSIIHQGDDDAIDVWMSTCVAFVFAALLEYAYVNTLSRQEELFRRDVRDSNSRKQDTEVLEREIL
;
A
#
# COMPACT_ATOMS: atom_id res chain seq x y z
N MET A 1 16.84 -15.68 -25.11
CA MET A 1 15.57 -16.06 -24.46
C MET A 1 14.64 -14.86 -24.55
N TYR A 2 13.48 -15.00 -25.21
CA TYR A 2 12.48 -13.93 -25.21
C TYR A 2 11.70 -14.05 -23.90
N HIS A 3 11.90 -13.10 -22.99
CA HIS A 3 11.04 -12.98 -21.81
C HIS A 3 9.72 -12.34 -22.23
N ALA A 4 8.61 -12.88 -21.74
CA ALA A 4 7.30 -12.28 -21.97
C ALA A 4 7.26 -10.87 -21.34
N THR A 5 6.75 -9.89 -22.10
CA THR A 5 6.49 -8.55 -21.57
C THR A 5 5.42 -8.65 -20.49
N LYS A 6 5.77 -8.33 -19.25
CA LYS A 6 4.81 -8.27 -18.15
C LYS A 6 3.97 -6.99 -18.28
N VAL A 7 2.67 -7.15 -18.48
CA VAL A 7 1.71 -6.04 -18.56
C VAL A 7 0.86 -6.05 -17.31
N ALA A 8 0.93 -4.99 -16.51
CA ALA A 8 0.03 -4.76 -15.39
C ALA A 8 -1.21 -4.02 -15.90
N VAL A 9 -2.39 -4.56 -15.61
CA VAL A 9 -3.68 -4.04 -16.08
C VAL A 9 -4.53 -3.65 -14.87
N GLN A 10 -5.10 -2.45 -14.92
CA GLN A 10 -6.04 -1.95 -13.92
C GLN A 10 -7.31 -1.48 -14.64
N ILE A 11 -8.47 -1.90 -14.14
CA ILE A 11 -9.78 -1.45 -14.60
C ILE A 11 -10.41 -0.63 -13.48
N HIS A 12 -10.86 0.58 -13.80
CA HIS A 12 -11.59 1.43 -12.89
C HIS A 12 -13.00 1.67 -13.45
N ILE A 13 -13.99 1.09 -12.82
CA ILE A 13 -15.40 1.19 -13.21
C ILE A 13 -15.95 2.54 -12.73
N LEU A 14 -16.43 3.36 -13.65
CA LEU A 14 -17.07 4.65 -13.36
C LEU A 14 -18.55 4.49 -13.06
N SER A 15 -19.26 3.76 -13.92
CA SER A 15 -20.69 3.50 -13.77
C SER A 15 -21.10 2.24 -14.52
N ILE A 16 -22.15 1.60 -14.03
CA ILE A 16 -22.89 0.55 -14.73
C ILE A 16 -24.25 1.17 -15.07
N ASP A 17 -24.50 1.45 -16.34
CA ASP A 17 -25.59 2.36 -16.74
C ASP A 17 -26.90 1.61 -17.02
N SER A 18 -26.87 0.65 -17.95
CA SER A 18 -28.07 -0.05 -18.41
C SER A 18 -27.86 -1.55 -18.27
N ILE A 19 -28.72 -2.23 -17.49
CA ILE A 19 -28.78 -3.69 -17.41
C ILE A 19 -30.07 -4.13 -18.10
N ASN A 20 -29.97 -4.96 -19.13
CA ASN A 20 -31.12 -5.50 -19.86
C ASN A 20 -31.23 -7.01 -19.59
N GLU A 21 -32.23 -7.39 -18.80
CA GLU A 21 -32.48 -8.78 -18.40
C GLU A 21 -33.03 -9.65 -19.53
N GLN A 22 -33.67 -9.07 -20.55
CA GLN A 22 -34.20 -9.83 -21.69
C GLN A 22 -33.10 -10.23 -22.66
N SER A 23 -32.12 -9.35 -22.88
CA SER A 23 -30.97 -9.62 -23.75
C SER A 23 -29.73 -10.08 -23.00
N MET A 24 -29.78 -10.11 -21.66
CA MET A 24 -28.66 -10.44 -20.76
C MET A 24 -27.41 -9.57 -21.00
N ASP A 25 -27.60 -8.31 -21.39
CA ASP A 25 -26.53 -7.36 -21.68
C ASP A 25 -26.45 -6.28 -20.57
N TYR A 26 -25.24 -5.76 -20.31
CA TYR A 26 -25.07 -4.56 -19.48
C TYR A 26 -24.07 -3.58 -20.10
N SER A 27 -24.25 -2.29 -19.82
CA SER A 27 -23.35 -1.21 -20.26
C SER A 27 -22.50 -0.71 -19.09
N LEU A 28 -21.23 -0.46 -19.36
CA LEU A 28 -20.22 -0.08 -18.38
C LEU A 28 -19.38 1.09 -18.92
N ASN A 29 -19.25 2.16 -18.15
CA ASN A 29 -18.22 3.17 -18.35
C ASN A 29 -17.03 2.84 -17.46
N MET A 30 -15.83 2.76 -18.03
CA MET A 30 -14.62 2.45 -17.27
C MET A 30 -13.39 3.14 -17.85
N TYR A 31 -12.38 3.32 -17.00
CA TYR A 31 -11.02 3.57 -17.42
C TYR A 31 -10.22 2.27 -17.43
N LEU A 32 -9.57 1.98 -18.55
CA LEU A 32 -8.57 0.92 -18.67
C LEU A 32 -7.18 1.55 -18.56
N ARG A 33 -6.39 1.10 -17.59
CA ARG A 33 -4.99 1.51 -17.41
C ARG A 33 -4.07 0.32 -17.60
N GLN A 34 -2.97 0.54 -18.30
CA GLN A 34 -2.00 -0.49 -18.61
C GLN A 34 -0.60 0.03 -18.38
N ARG A 35 0.26 -0.82 -17.79
CA ARG A 35 1.66 -0.51 -17.54
C ARG A 35 2.53 -1.66 -18.00
N TRP A 36 3.51 -1.37 -18.85
CA TRP A 36 4.49 -2.35 -19.32
C TRP A 36 5.86 -1.69 -19.44
N ILE A 37 6.91 -2.52 -19.53
CA ILE A 37 8.26 -2.05 -19.82
C ILE A 37 8.54 -2.30 -21.29
N ASP A 38 8.92 -1.25 -22.01
CA ASP A 38 9.49 -1.37 -23.36
C ASP A 38 10.93 -0.82 -23.36
N PRO A 39 11.95 -1.69 -23.48
CA PRO A 39 13.35 -1.25 -23.51
C PRO A 39 13.68 -0.27 -24.64
N ARG A 40 12.89 -0.23 -25.72
CA ARG A 40 13.12 0.65 -26.88
C ARG A 40 12.72 2.10 -26.62
N LEU A 41 11.91 2.34 -25.59
CA LEU A 41 11.41 3.67 -25.23
C LEU A 41 12.24 4.30 -24.10
N GLN A 42 13.41 3.73 -23.78
CA GLN A 42 14.34 4.33 -22.84
C GLN A 42 14.81 5.68 -23.38
N PHE A 43 14.63 6.73 -22.57
CA PHE A 43 15.05 8.08 -22.91
C PHE A 43 15.90 8.63 -21.77
N VAL A 44 16.92 9.41 -22.13
CA VAL A 44 17.75 10.13 -21.17
C VAL A 44 17.03 11.44 -20.87
N ASN A 45 16.62 11.61 -19.61
CA ASN A 45 15.89 12.79 -19.19
C ASN A 45 16.85 13.98 -19.07
N HIS A 46 16.80 14.89 -20.03
CA HIS A 46 17.53 16.16 -19.97
C HIS A 46 16.75 17.27 -19.23
N SER A 47 15.48 17.04 -18.88
CA SER A 47 14.51 18.06 -18.45
C SER A 47 14.04 17.95 -16.99
N ARG A 48 14.65 17.10 -16.15
CA ARG A 48 14.28 16.90 -14.73
C ARG A 48 12.81 16.49 -14.47
N SER A 49 12.03 16.13 -15.50
CA SER A 49 10.63 15.68 -15.36
C SER A 49 10.55 14.17 -15.13
N GLU A 50 9.86 13.70 -14.08
CA GLU A 50 9.79 12.26 -13.77
C GLU A 50 9.15 11.40 -14.89
N TRP A 51 8.27 12.01 -15.69
CA TRP A 51 7.68 11.41 -16.88
C TRP A 51 7.68 12.36 -18.08
N LEU A 52 7.59 11.77 -19.26
CA LEU A 52 7.34 12.46 -20.52
C LEU A 52 5.90 12.16 -20.96
N GLU A 53 5.06 13.18 -21.04
CA GLU A 53 3.73 13.06 -21.64
C GLU A 53 3.86 13.05 -23.16
N LEU A 54 3.28 12.02 -23.79
CA LEU A 54 3.36 11.86 -25.23
C LEU A 54 2.18 12.53 -25.92
N ASP A 55 2.49 13.39 -26.90
CA ASP A 55 1.47 13.88 -27.83
C ASP A 55 0.81 12.72 -28.59
N THR A 56 -0.46 12.93 -28.95
CA THR A 56 -1.31 11.98 -29.67
C THR A 56 -0.65 11.43 -30.95
N LYS A 57 0.15 12.22 -31.67
CA LYS A 57 0.85 11.79 -32.89
C LYS A 57 1.99 10.81 -32.62
N ILE A 58 2.66 10.96 -31.47
CA ILE A 58 3.76 10.09 -31.06
C ILE A 58 3.20 8.81 -30.46
N MET A 59 2.12 8.92 -29.68
CA MET A 59 1.42 7.78 -29.08
C MET A 59 1.00 6.72 -30.11
N GLN A 60 0.62 7.12 -31.33
CA GLN A 60 0.27 6.18 -32.42
C GLN A 60 1.45 5.35 -32.92
N LYS A 61 2.69 5.80 -32.70
CA LYS A 61 3.92 5.10 -33.11
C LYS A 61 4.47 4.18 -32.03
N VAL A 62 3.94 4.28 -30.81
CA VAL A 62 4.35 3.47 -29.67
C VAL A 62 3.56 2.16 -29.67
N TRP A 63 4.26 1.04 -29.58
CA TRP A 63 3.62 -0.25 -29.40
C TRP A 63 2.90 -0.30 -28.05
N VAL A 64 1.64 -0.73 -28.07
CA VAL A 64 0.82 -0.96 -26.88
C VAL A 64 0.35 -2.43 -26.85
N PRO A 65 0.16 -3.03 -25.67
CA PRO A 65 -0.34 -4.40 -25.58
C PRO A 65 -1.74 -4.55 -26.21
N ASP A 66 -1.89 -5.56 -27.07
CA ASP A 66 -3.15 -5.87 -27.75
C ASP A 66 -4.18 -6.43 -26.75
N THR A 67 -5.02 -5.55 -26.22
CA THR A 67 -6.02 -5.90 -25.20
C THR A 67 -7.40 -5.81 -25.81
N PHE A 68 -8.13 -6.91 -25.74
CA PHE A 68 -9.49 -7.02 -26.26
C PHE A 68 -10.42 -7.66 -25.23
N PHE A 69 -11.66 -7.21 -25.21
CA PHE A 69 -12.68 -7.74 -24.32
C PHE A 69 -13.44 -8.85 -25.04
N ARG A 70 -13.23 -10.10 -24.63
CA ARG A 70 -13.86 -11.27 -25.29
C ARG A 70 -15.39 -11.27 -25.27
N ASN A 71 -15.98 -10.62 -24.26
CA ASN A 71 -17.42 -10.57 -24.05
C ASN A 71 -18.02 -9.21 -24.45
N GLU A 72 -17.26 -8.39 -25.18
CA GLU A 72 -17.75 -7.11 -25.67
C GLU A 72 -18.62 -7.30 -26.91
N LYS A 73 -19.81 -6.67 -26.87
CA LYS A 73 -20.77 -6.67 -27.99
C LYS A 73 -20.70 -5.38 -28.79
N LYS A 74 -20.49 -4.26 -28.08
CA LYS A 74 -20.23 -2.91 -28.62
C LYS A 74 -19.34 -2.14 -27.63
N GLY A 75 -18.38 -1.38 -28.16
CA GLY A 75 -17.42 -0.61 -27.40
C GLY A 75 -17.03 0.65 -28.17
N ALA A 76 -16.94 1.76 -27.46
CA ALA A 76 -16.52 3.04 -28.03
C ALA A 76 -15.63 3.76 -27.02
N PHE A 77 -14.64 4.50 -27.53
CA PHE A 77 -13.91 5.46 -26.71
C PHE A 77 -14.78 6.70 -26.51
N HIS A 78 -14.68 7.32 -25.33
CA HIS A 78 -15.33 8.61 -25.09
C HIS A 78 -14.55 9.69 -25.85
N ASP A 79 -15.04 10.03 -27.04
CA ASP A 79 -14.49 11.08 -27.90
C ASP A 79 -15.44 12.29 -27.90
N VAL A 80 -15.05 13.39 -27.24
CA VAL A 80 -15.86 14.64 -27.20
C VAL A 80 -15.21 15.75 -28.02
N THR A 81 -13.93 16.06 -27.76
CA THR A 81 -13.15 17.05 -28.52
C THR A 81 -11.75 16.59 -28.86
N VAL A 82 -11.15 15.75 -28.01
CA VAL A 82 -9.89 15.04 -28.24
C VAL A 82 -10.02 13.59 -27.75
N PRO A 83 -9.29 12.63 -28.33
CA PRO A 83 -9.30 11.24 -27.86
C PRO A 83 -8.86 11.18 -26.40
N ASN A 84 -9.66 10.56 -25.53
CA ASN A 84 -9.35 10.46 -24.10
C ASN A 84 -8.31 9.35 -23.83
N ARG A 85 -7.11 9.53 -24.37
CA ARG A 85 -5.99 8.60 -24.26
C ARG A 85 -4.77 9.35 -23.76
N LEU A 86 -4.23 8.91 -22.64
CA LEU A 86 -3.05 9.48 -21.99
C LEU A 86 -1.95 8.42 -21.94
N MET A 87 -0.74 8.79 -22.33
CA MET A 87 0.44 7.91 -22.24
C MET A 87 1.62 8.68 -21.65
N HIS A 88 2.15 8.16 -20.54
CA HIS A 88 3.33 8.69 -19.87
C HIS A 88 4.49 7.71 -20.01
N LEU A 89 5.64 8.20 -20.46
CA LEU A 89 6.90 7.45 -20.41
C LEU A 89 7.65 7.79 -19.13
N TYR A 90 8.02 6.76 -18.38
CA TYR A 90 8.81 6.89 -17.15
C TYR A 90 10.25 6.46 -17.43
N THR A 91 11.23 7.20 -16.90
CA THR A 91 12.66 6.87 -17.05
C THR A 91 13.10 5.68 -16.20
N GLU A 92 12.47 5.51 -15.05
CA GLU A 92 12.59 4.32 -14.21
C GLU A 92 11.23 3.68 -14.02
N MET A 93 11.20 2.36 -13.92
CA MET A 93 10.02 1.69 -13.39
C MET A 93 9.84 2.26 -11.99
N ALA A 94 8.79 3.07 -11.76
CA ALA A 94 8.39 3.45 -10.42
C ALA A 94 8.27 2.15 -9.61
N ARG A 95 9.30 1.86 -8.79
CA ARG A 95 9.19 0.96 -7.65
C ARG A 95 8.02 1.52 -6.87
N TYR A 96 7.08 0.65 -6.50
CA TYR A 96 5.86 1.01 -5.78
C TYR A 96 6.13 2.17 -4.84
N THR A 97 5.67 3.36 -5.21
CA THR A 97 6.03 4.56 -4.48
C THR A 97 5.10 4.63 -3.30
N THR A 98 5.62 4.21 -2.16
CA THR A 98 5.01 4.48 -0.88
C THR A 98 5.06 5.99 -0.68
N ASP A 99 3.92 6.63 -0.89
CA ASP A 99 3.79 8.06 -0.81
C ASP A 99 3.20 8.43 0.54
N TYR A 100 3.63 9.57 1.08
CA TYR A 100 3.00 10.15 2.25
C TYR A 100 2.57 11.58 1.94
N THR A 101 1.35 11.90 2.34
CA THR A 101 0.79 13.25 2.16
C THR A 101 0.84 13.97 3.49
N MET A 102 1.36 15.20 3.47
CA MET A 102 1.35 16.08 4.62
C MET A 102 0.76 17.43 4.26
N THR A 103 0.13 18.08 5.24
CA THR A 103 -0.29 19.48 5.15
C THR A 103 0.37 20.24 6.26
N PHE A 104 1.09 21.32 5.91
CA PHE A 104 1.86 22.07 6.88
C PHE A 104 1.92 23.55 6.52
N TYR A 105 2.27 24.38 7.50
CA TYR A 105 2.60 25.78 7.29
C TYR A 105 4.12 25.93 7.21
N LEU A 106 4.59 26.34 6.03
CA LEU A 106 6.00 26.68 5.85
C LEU A 106 6.22 28.14 6.24
N ARG A 107 6.93 28.37 7.35
CA ARG A 107 7.32 29.69 7.82
C ARG A 107 8.77 29.97 7.46
N ARG A 108 9.03 31.16 6.94
CA ARG A 108 10.33 31.63 6.46
C ARG A 108 10.58 33.01 7.01
N LYS A 109 11.81 33.24 7.46
CA LYS A 109 12.24 34.52 8.01
C LYS A 109 13.55 34.92 7.36
N TRP A 110 13.59 36.08 6.74
CA TRP A 110 14.82 36.66 6.19
C TRP A 110 14.85 38.16 6.43
N VAL A 111 16.00 38.78 6.22
CA VAL A 111 16.17 40.23 6.33
C VAL A 111 16.36 40.80 4.93
N ASP A 112 15.54 41.78 4.55
CA ASP A 112 15.69 42.56 3.32
C ASP A 112 15.73 44.05 3.67
N GLU A 113 16.94 44.62 3.63
CA GLU A 113 17.20 46.02 4.00
C GLU A 113 16.41 47.01 3.15
N ARG A 114 16.05 46.64 1.91
CA ARG A 114 15.28 47.50 0.99
C ARG A 114 13.84 47.71 1.46
N LEU A 115 13.34 46.84 2.32
CA LEU A 115 11.99 46.90 2.86
C LEU A 115 11.93 47.53 4.27
N ALA A 116 13.07 47.97 4.81
CA ALA A 116 13.09 48.71 6.07
C ALA A 116 12.33 50.04 5.93
N PHE A 117 11.53 50.39 6.93
CA PHE A 117 10.68 51.58 6.88
C PHE A 117 10.73 52.37 8.18
N THR A 118 10.64 53.69 8.06
CA THR A 118 10.51 54.63 9.19
C THR A 118 9.26 55.50 9.09
N SER A 119 8.53 55.42 7.97
CA SER A 119 7.42 56.31 7.59
C SER A 119 6.13 56.11 8.37
N PHE A 120 6.02 55.04 9.16
CA PHE A 120 4.84 54.69 9.95
C PHE A 120 5.17 54.74 11.47
N PRO A 121 5.14 55.93 12.09
CA PRO A 121 5.42 56.07 13.51
C PRO A 121 4.34 55.34 14.33
N GLY A 122 4.72 54.24 15.00
CA GLY A 122 3.85 53.43 15.86
C GLY A 122 3.61 51.99 15.40
N ALA A 123 3.88 51.67 14.12
CA ALA A 123 3.77 50.30 13.61
C ALA A 123 5.14 49.59 13.68
N GLU A 124 5.25 48.57 14.54
CA GLU A 124 6.44 47.70 14.57
C GLU A 124 6.42 46.64 13.47
N VAL A 125 5.21 46.21 13.08
CA VAL A 125 4.95 45.19 12.07
C VAL A 125 3.87 45.71 11.12
N LEU A 126 4.11 45.57 9.82
CA LEU A 126 3.13 45.79 8.77
C LEU A 126 2.64 44.43 8.26
N GLU A 127 1.33 44.21 8.38
CA GLU A 127 0.65 43.06 7.79
C GLU A 127 0.26 43.43 6.35
N LEU A 128 0.87 42.76 5.37
CA LEU A 128 0.68 43.10 3.96
C LEU A 128 -0.29 42.13 3.28
N ASP A 129 -1.12 42.68 2.40
CA ASP A 129 -2.04 41.92 1.55
C ASP A 129 -1.28 40.98 0.60
N THR A 130 -1.86 39.82 0.29
CA THR A 130 -1.28 38.80 -0.58
C THR A 130 -0.89 39.31 -1.97
N ARG A 131 -1.54 40.36 -2.49
CA ARG A 131 -1.25 40.94 -3.82
C ARG A 131 0.09 41.68 -3.86
N VAL A 132 0.59 42.14 -2.71
CA VAL A 132 1.89 42.82 -2.62
C VAL A 132 3.02 41.79 -2.66
N ILE A 133 2.77 40.56 -2.19
CA ILE A 133 3.74 39.47 -2.13
C ILE A 133 4.32 39.17 -3.52
N ASP A 134 3.50 39.20 -4.58
CA ASP A 134 3.94 38.89 -5.94
C ASP A 134 4.94 39.91 -6.52
N LYS A 135 5.12 41.06 -5.85
CA LYS A 135 6.10 42.09 -6.22
C LYS A 135 7.38 42.02 -5.38
N LEU A 136 7.41 41.18 -4.35
CA LEU A 136 8.53 41.04 -3.44
C LEU A 136 9.38 39.84 -3.83
N TRP A 137 10.69 39.96 -3.61
CA TRP A 137 11.56 38.81 -3.70
C TRP A 137 11.27 37.85 -2.54
N VAL A 138 11.10 36.57 -2.87
CA VAL A 138 10.85 35.51 -1.91
C VAL A 138 11.77 34.34 -2.28
N PRO A 139 12.51 33.75 -1.32
CA PRO A 139 13.41 32.64 -1.61
C PRO A 139 12.69 31.49 -2.34
N ASP A 140 13.31 30.97 -3.39
CA ASP A 140 12.80 29.89 -4.22
C ASP A 140 13.08 28.53 -3.57
N ILE A 141 12.05 28.00 -2.92
CA ILE A 141 12.13 26.69 -2.29
C ILE A 141 11.58 25.63 -3.25
N TYR A 142 12.36 24.58 -3.40
CA TYR A 142 12.03 23.37 -4.11
C TYR A 142 12.08 22.17 -3.15
N PHE A 143 11.13 21.26 -3.31
CA PHE A 143 11.03 20.05 -2.50
C PHE A 143 11.50 18.87 -3.32
N ARG A 144 12.61 18.25 -2.91
CA ARG A 144 13.34 17.31 -3.79
C ARG A 144 12.59 16.01 -4.03
N ASN A 145 11.88 15.53 -3.03
CA ASN A 145 11.12 14.28 -3.07
C ASN A 145 9.61 14.52 -3.24
N GLU A 146 9.21 15.68 -3.78
CA GLU A 146 7.82 16.02 -4.06
C GLU A 146 7.33 15.37 -5.34
N LYS A 147 6.12 14.83 -5.29
CA LYS A 147 5.43 14.18 -6.42
C LYS A 147 4.22 14.97 -6.87
N SER A 148 3.50 15.54 -5.90
CA SER A 148 2.43 16.51 -6.16
C SER A 148 2.30 17.49 -5.01
N ALA A 149 2.18 18.78 -5.30
CA ALA A 149 2.01 19.84 -4.31
C ALA A 149 0.83 20.73 -4.68
N SER A 150 0.06 21.14 -3.68
CA SER A 150 -1.00 22.12 -3.80
C SER A 150 -0.81 23.24 -2.78
N VAL A 151 -0.93 24.48 -3.29
CA VAL A 151 -0.98 25.68 -2.46
C VAL A 151 -2.45 25.97 -2.18
N HIS A 152 -2.80 26.16 -0.90
CA HIS A 152 -4.19 26.45 -0.53
C HIS A 152 -4.57 27.87 -0.92
N ASN A 153 -5.62 28.01 -1.73
CA ASN A 153 -6.06 29.29 -2.28
C ASN A 153 -7.54 29.64 -2.03
N VAL A 154 -8.23 28.89 -1.17
CA VAL A 154 -9.65 29.09 -0.87
C VAL A 154 -9.83 29.62 0.56
N THR A 155 -10.60 30.69 0.79
CA THR A 155 -11.25 31.61 -0.18
C THR A 155 -10.29 32.65 -0.78
N VAL A 156 -9.11 32.80 -0.17
CA VAL A 156 -8.00 33.69 -0.56
C VAL A 156 -6.70 32.85 -0.49
N PRO A 157 -5.64 33.16 -1.25
CA PRO A 157 -4.33 32.55 -1.07
C PRO A 157 -3.90 32.54 0.40
N ASN A 158 -3.69 31.35 0.97
CA ASN A 158 -3.28 31.17 2.36
C ASN A 158 -1.78 31.46 2.52
N ARG A 159 -1.44 32.72 2.27
CA ARG A 159 -0.11 33.30 2.39
C ARG A 159 -0.21 34.50 3.32
N LEU A 160 0.74 34.62 4.23
CA LEU A 160 0.83 35.71 5.19
C LEU A 160 2.24 36.29 5.09
N LEU A 161 2.34 37.62 5.10
CA LEU A 161 3.60 38.34 5.07
C LEU A 161 3.56 39.47 6.11
N HIS A 162 4.42 39.35 7.12
CA HIS A 162 4.64 40.36 8.14
C HIS A 162 6.01 41.02 7.91
N LEU A 163 6.01 42.33 7.73
CA LEU A 163 7.21 43.12 7.53
C LEU A 163 7.52 43.91 8.80
N HIS A 164 8.63 43.61 9.44
CA HIS A 164 9.11 44.34 10.61
C HIS A 164 9.84 45.62 10.21
N LYS A 165 9.84 46.61 11.10
CA LYS A 165 10.49 47.93 10.91
C LYS A 165 11.95 47.84 10.45
N ASN A 166 12.70 46.85 10.92
CA ASN A 166 14.11 46.64 10.60
C ASN A 166 14.35 45.96 9.23
N GLY A 167 13.31 45.72 8.43
CA GLY A 167 13.41 44.99 7.17
C GLY A 167 13.35 43.46 7.31
N THR A 168 13.09 42.93 8.52
CA THR A 168 12.85 41.49 8.68
C THR A 168 11.49 41.13 8.10
N VAL A 169 11.48 40.15 7.20
CA VAL A 169 10.28 39.63 6.56
C VAL A 169 9.98 38.26 7.15
N LEU A 170 8.77 38.09 7.67
CA LEU A 170 8.21 36.79 8.03
C LEU A 170 7.15 36.42 7.00
N TYR A 171 7.39 35.34 6.28
CA TYR A 171 6.46 34.78 5.31
C TYR A 171 5.97 33.42 5.77
N SER A 172 4.66 33.20 5.71
CA SER A 172 4.04 31.90 5.99
C SER A 172 3.13 31.48 4.85
N SER A 173 3.22 30.23 4.43
CA SER A 173 2.30 29.65 3.43
C SER A 173 1.83 28.28 3.84
N ARG A 174 0.55 27.99 3.62
CA ARG A 174 -0.01 26.64 3.80
C ARG A 174 0.18 25.79 2.54
N LEU A 175 0.82 24.64 2.68
CA LEU A 175 1.12 23.70 1.60
C LEU A 175 0.52 22.33 1.93
N SER A 176 -0.06 21.67 0.94
CA SER A 176 -0.35 20.23 1.00
C SER A 176 0.49 19.53 -0.05
N MET A 177 1.21 18.50 0.35
CA MET A 177 2.22 17.88 -0.49
C MET A 177 2.20 16.37 -0.33
N THR A 178 2.30 15.68 -1.45
CA THR A 178 2.55 14.24 -1.53
C THR A 178 4.01 14.04 -1.87
N LEU A 179 4.71 13.38 -0.95
CA LEU A 179 6.15 13.19 -0.98
C LEU A 179 6.46 11.70 -1.10
N SER A 180 7.54 11.40 -1.83
CA SER A 180 8.08 10.06 -1.97
C SER A 180 8.82 9.67 -0.68
N CYS A 181 8.49 8.49 -0.13
CA CYS A 181 9.17 7.90 1.02
C CYS A 181 9.39 6.42 0.75
N GLN A 182 10.65 5.95 0.67
CA GLN A 182 10.93 4.52 0.51
C GLN A 182 10.74 3.83 1.87
N MET A 183 9.60 3.17 2.05
CA MET A 183 9.28 2.46 3.28
C MET A 183 9.93 1.08 3.30
N ASP A 184 10.43 0.66 4.46
CA ASP A 184 10.98 -0.67 4.74
C ASP A 184 9.90 -1.52 5.41
N LEU A 185 9.32 -2.47 4.68
CA LEU A 185 8.20 -3.30 5.16
C LEU A 185 8.64 -4.66 5.71
N THR A 186 9.93 -4.93 5.84
CA THR A 186 10.45 -6.22 6.35
C THR A 186 9.83 -6.67 7.68
N LEU A 187 9.60 -5.73 8.60
CA LEU A 187 9.00 -5.96 9.91
C LEU A 187 7.50 -5.67 9.97
N PHE A 188 6.81 -5.56 8.84
CA PHE A 188 5.39 -5.27 8.81
C PHE A 188 4.58 -6.30 9.63
N PRO A 189 3.60 -5.87 10.47
CA PRO A 189 3.13 -4.51 10.73
C PRO A 189 3.79 -3.82 11.95
N LEU A 190 4.89 -4.35 12.48
CA LEU A 190 5.65 -3.82 13.62
C LEU A 190 6.75 -2.83 13.20
N ASP A 191 6.66 -2.31 11.99
CA ASP A 191 7.63 -1.47 11.32
C ASP A 191 7.64 -0.01 11.82
N VAL A 192 8.81 0.62 11.70
CA VAL A 192 9.02 2.06 11.91
C VAL A 192 9.62 2.65 10.64
N GLN A 193 8.94 3.66 10.10
CA GLN A 193 9.29 4.28 8.82
C GLN A 193 9.99 5.61 9.02
N SER A 194 11.01 5.87 8.20
CA SER A 194 11.77 7.11 8.18
C SER A 194 11.48 7.88 6.90
N CYS A 195 10.55 8.84 6.97
CA CYS A 195 10.11 9.60 5.81
C CYS A 195 10.71 11.02 5.82
N PRO A 196 11.66 11.34 4.93
CA PRO A 196 12.28 12.66 4.87
C PRO A 196 11.39 13.67 4.14
N LEU A 197 11.42 14.92 4.60
CA LEU A 197 11.03 16.12 3.88
C LEU A 197 12.32 16.87 3.52
N ILE A 198 12.64 16.95 2.24
CA ILE A 198 13.89 17.53 1.76
C ILE A 198 13.59 18.87 1.10
N ILE A 199 14.07 19.96 1.70
CA ILE A 199 13.87 21.33 1.26
C ILE A 199 15.20 21.85 0.71
N GLN A 200 15.20 22.35 -0.52
CA GLN A 200 16.40 22.82 -1.21
C GLN A 200 16.11 24.11 -2.00
N SER A 201 17.10 24.98 -2.18
CA SER A 201 16.96 26.11 -3.10
C SER A 201 16.97 25.63 -4.55
N TYR A 202 16.09 26.16 -5.39
CA TYR A 202 16.03 25.79 -6.80
C TYR A 202 17.17 26.42 -7.63
N SER A 203 17.46 27.71 -7.42
CA SER A 203 18.37 28.48 -8.27
C SER A 203 19.62 28.99 -7.56
N TYR A 204 19.62 29.10 -6.23
CA TYR A 204 20.72 29.72 -5.48
C TYR A 204 21.64 28.71 -4.80
N THR A 205 22.94 28.87 -4.99
CA THR A 205 23.96 28.10 -4.26
C THR A 205 24.07 28.56 -2.81
N THR A 206 24.76 27.76 -1.97
CA THR A 206 25.04 28.09 -0.56
C THR A 206 25.80 29.40 -0.37
N ALA A 207 26.48 29.89 -1.41
CA ALA A 207 27.15 31.19 -1.37
C ALA A 207 26.17 32.38 -1.40
N ASN A 208 24.96 32.18 -1.93
CA ASN A 208 23.97 33.24 -2.12
C ASN A 208 22.78 33.12 -1.15
N VAL A 209 22.32 31.90 -0.90
CA VAL A 209 21.23 31.60 0.01
C VAL A 209 21.65 30.42 0.87
N ASP A 210 21.54 30.56 2.19
CA ASP A 210 21.76 29.48 3.15
C ASP A 210 20.47 29.24 3.95
N PHE A 211 20.08 27.97 4.08
CA PHE A 211 18.88 27.57 4.78
C PHE A 211 19.25 27.05 6.17
N GLN A 212 18.68 27.67 7.20
CA GLN A 212 18.92 27.30 8.59
C GLN A 212 17.61 27.15 9.34
N TRP A 213 17.53 26.14 10.19
CA TRP A 213 16.40 25.96 11.09
C TRP A 213 16.37 27.04 12.17
N THR A 214 15.19 27.56 12.48
CA THR A 214 15.01 28.49 13.61
C THR A 214 15.36 27.82 14.94
N GLN A 215 16.07 28.53 15.82
CA GLN A 215 16.40 28.04 17.15
C GLN A 215 15.35 28.43 18.21
N ALA A 216 14.63 29.53 18.00
CA ALA A 216 13.75 30.12 19.01
C ALA A 216 12.32 29.53 19.04
N ASP A 217 11.76 29.19 17.87
CA ASP A 217 10.34 28.82 17.73
C ASP A 217 10.11 27.30 17.56
N GLY A 218 11.15 26.49 17.81
CA GLY A 218 11.17 25.07 17.49
C GLY A 218 11.34 24.82 15.98
N LYS A 219 12.27 23.92 15.62
CA LYS A 219 12.59 23.65 14.20
C LYS A 219 11.38 23.10 13.43
N VAL A 220 10.64 22.18 14.06
CA VAL A 220 9.40 21.59 13.54
C VAL A 220 8.42 21.49 14.69
N THR A 221 7.29 22.18 14.58
CA THR A 221 6.18 22.13 15.54
C THR A 221 5.04 21.29 14.96
N LYS A 222 4.46 20.40 15.77
CA LYS A 222 3.34 19.55 15.39
C LYS A 222 2.05 20.09 16.02
N ALA A 223 0.91 19.77 15.43
CA ALA A 223 -0.38 20.07 16.06
C ALA A 223 -0.54 19.22 17.32
N ASP A 224 -1.14 19.78 18.37
CA ASP A 224 -1.37 19.07 19.64
C ASP A 224 -2.30 17.86 19.45
N ASP A 225 -3.18 17.92 18.46
CA ASP A 225 -4.15 16.91 18.04
C ASP A 225 -3.75 16.22 16.72
N LEU A 226 -2.44 16.05 16.47
CA LEU A 226 -1.96 15.37 15.27
C LEU A 226 -2.30 13.87 15.29
N GLU A 227 -3.50 13.52 14.83
CA GLU A 227 -3.93 12.14 14.64
C GLU A 227 -3.70 11.69 13.20
N MET A 228 -3.08 10.51 13.05
CA MET A 228 -2.89 9.86 11.77
C MET A 228 -3.63 8.52 11.78
N ALA A 229 -4.39 8.22 10.72
CA ALA A 229 -5.27 7.05 10.70
C ALA A 229 -4.56 5.69 10.79
N ARG A 230 -3.29 5.61 10.38
CA ARG A 230 -2.54 4.33 10.27
C ARG A 230 -1.19 4.32 10.99
N PHE A 231 -0.72 5.47 11.44
CA PHE A 231 0.60 5.66 12.03
C PHE A 231 0.50 6.49 13.31
N ILE A 232 1.52 6.38 14.13
CA ILE A 232 1.74 7.10 15.36
C ILE A 232 3.02 7.90 15.14
N ASP A 233 3.00 9.16 15.57
CA ASP A 233 4.19 9.99 15.55
C ASP A 233 5.25 9.42 16.51
N ALA A 234 6.39 8.99 15.97
CA ALA A 234 7.53 8.49 16.74
C ALA A 234 8.64 9.54 16.90
N GLY A 235 8.44 10.75 16.37
CA GLY A 235 9.39 11.86 16.50
C GLY A 235 9.81 12.47 15.16
N VAL A 236 10.63 13.52 15.24
CA VAL A 236 11.19 14.19 14.07
C VAL A 236 12.68 14.46 14.28
N ILE A 237 13.48 14.16 13.28
CA ILE A 237 14.92 14.42 13.25
C ILE A 237 15.17 15.52 12.23
N THR A 238 15.90 16.56 12.61
CA THR A 238 16.23 17.68 11.71
C THR A 238 17.74 17.71 11.48
N ALA A 239 18.14 17.92 10.24
CA ALA A 239 19.54 17.99 9.87
C ALA A 239 19.72 18.90 8.63
N ASP A 240 20.95 19.32 8.42
CA ASP A 240 21.36 20.05 7.22
C ASP A 240 21.88 19.04 6.20
N CYS A 241 21.60 19.24 4.91
CA CYS A 241 21.97 18.25 3.88
C CYS A 241 23.45 18.35 3.45
N ILE A 242 24.25 19.18 4.11
CA ILE A 242 25.62 19.52 3.70
C ILE A 242 26.47 18.25 3.68
N GLY A 243 26.92 17.84 2.49
CA GLY A 243 27.78 16.67 2.29
C GLY A 243 27.06 15.33 2.04
N MET A 244 25.73 15.24 2.17
CA MET A 244 24.97 14.02 1.82
C MET A 244 24.80 13.83 0.32
N TYR A 245 24.75 14.94 -0.41
CA TYR A 245 24.66 15.00 -1.85
C TYR A 245 25.74 15.97 -2.31
N GLU A 246 26.43 15.72 -3.42
CA GLU A 246 27.38 16.65 -4.07
C GLU A 246 26.64 17.90 -4.64
N SER A 247 25.78 18.52 -3.83
CA SER A 247 24.93 19.63 -4.21
C SER A 247 25.48 20.90 -3.62
N GLN A 248 25.79 21.87 -4.49
CA GLN A 248 26.24 23.21 -4.11
C GLN A 248 25.09 24.12 -3.65
N PHE A 249 23.87 23.59 -3.52
CA PHE A 249 22.65 24.34 -3.18
C PHE A 249 22.29 24.18 -1.70
N ALA A 250 21.83 25.25 -1.06
CA ALA A 250 21.40 25.18 0.32
C ALA A 250 20.23 24.21 0.50
N CYS A 251 20.32 23.37 1.54
CA CYS A 251 19.39 22.29 1.78
C CYS A 251 19.28 21.96 3.26
N ILE A 252 18.04 21.78 3.71
CA ILE A 252 17.68 21.31 5.04
C ILE A 252 16.72 20.12 4.90
N MET A 253 16.78 19.21 5.86
CA MET A 253 15.88 18.06 5.90
C MET A 253 15.24 17.87 7.26
N ALA A 254 13.98 17.44 7.24
CA ALA A 254 13.24 16.99 8.41
C ALA A 254 12.75 15.56 8.15
N THR A 255 13.25 14.60 8.92
CA THR A 255 12.88 13.20 8.82
C THR A 255 11.83 12.87 9.87
N PHE A 256 10.64 12.50 9.40
CA PHE A 256 9.53 12.08 10.25
C PHE A 256 9.64 10.58 10.51
N MET A 257 9.69 10.22 11.79
CA MET A 257 9.65 8.83 12.23
C MET A 257 8.19 8.43 12.46
N LEU A 258 7.69 7.50 11.66
CA LEU A 258 6.29 7.07 11.68
C LEU A 258 6.23 5.61 12.13
N LYS A 259 5.64 5.35 13.31
CA LYS A 259 5.43 4.00 13.83
C LYS A 259 4.04 3.50 13.46
N ARG A 260 3.90 2.29 12.94
CA ARG A 260 2.57 1.79 12.53
C ARG A 260 1.65 1.57 13.74
N HIS A 261 0.36 1.88 13.57
CA HIS A 261 -0.65 1.52 14.56
C HIS A 261 -1.04 0.04 14.40
N VAL A 262 -0.66 -0.78 15.38
CA VAL A 262 -0.74 -2.27 15.28
C VAL A 262 -2.12 -2.83 15.66
N GLY A 263 -2.97 -2.07 16.34
CA GLY A 263 -4.22 -2.57 16.94
C GLY A 263 -5.15 -3.26 15.95
N TYR A 264 -5.27 -2.72 14.73
CA TYR A 264 -6.06 -3.32 13.65
C TYR A 264 -5.54 -4.72 13.27
N PHE A 265 -4.23 -4.86 13.07
CA PHE A 265 -3.62 -6.13 12.68
C PHE A 265 -3.73 -7.18 13.79
N LEU A 266 -3.62 -6.77 15.05
CA LEU A 266 -3.79 -7.68 16.19
C LEU A 266 -5.18 -8.34 16.19
N VAL A 267 -6.24 -7.54 16.01
CA VAL A 267 -7.63 -8.04 16.09
C VAL A 267 -8.05 -8.75 14.81
N HIS A 268 -7.68 -8.24 13.64
CA HIS A 268 -8.18 -8.76 12.36
C HIS A 268 -7.29 -9.82 11.71
N MET A 269 -6.02 -9.92 12.12
CA MET A 269 -5.06 -10.84 11.48
C MET A 269 -4.43 -11.82 12.47
N PHE A 270 -3.83 -11.34 13.56
CA PHE A 270 -3.18 -12.22 14.53
C PHE A 270 -4.18 -13.03 15.36
N LEU A 271 -5.24 -12.40 15.88
CA LEU A 271 -6.22 -13.12 16.70
C LEU A 271 -6.95 -14.25 15.94
N PRO A 272 -7.47 -14.05 14.72
CA PRO A 272 -8.12 -15.13 13.98
C PRO A 272 -7.14 -16.24 13.57
N SER A 273 -5.90 -15.90 13.17
CA SER A 273 -4.91 -16.92 12.80
C SER A 273 -4.53 -17.82 13.98
N VAL A 274 -4.36 -17.25 15.18
CA VAL A 274 -4.14 -18.05 16.41
C VAL A 274 -5.35 -18.92 16.72
N LEU A 275 -6.58 -18.39 16.63
CA LEU A 275 -7.79 -19.16 16.88
C LEU A 275 -7.94 -20.33 15.90
N VAL A 276 -7.61 -20.16 14.62
CA VAL A 276 -7.64 -21.24 13.62
C VAL A 276 -6.62 -22.34 13.96
N VAL A 277 -5.43 -21.98 14.44
CA VAL A 277 -4.44 -22.96 14.91
C VAL A 277 -4.93 -23.69 16.16
N ILE A 278 -5.57 -23.00 17.11
CA ILE A 278 -6.14 -23.65 18.30
C ILE A 278 -7.31 -24.58 17.92
N LEU A 279 -8.15 -24.16 16.99
CA LEU A 279 -9.26 -24.98 16.48
C LEU A 279 -8.75 -26.23 15.76
N SER A 280 -7.61 -26.16 15.08
CA SER A 280 -7.03 -27.35 14.44
C SER A 280 -6.56 -28.37 15.48
N TRP A 281 -6.19 -27.96 16.71
CA TRP A 281 -5.83 -28.88 17.80
C TRP A 281 -7.03 -29.58 18.45
N VAL A 282 -8.26 -29.13 18.19
CA VAL A 282 -9.46 -29.81 18.68
C VAL A 282 -9.56 -31.22 18.11
N SER A 283 -9.01 -31.48 16.91
CA SER A 283 -8.98 -32.82 16.32
C SER A 283 -8.28 -33.85 17.20
N PHE A 284 -7.29 -33.45 18.00
CA PHE A 284 -6.56 -34.34 18.91
C PHE A 284 -7.43 -34.85 20.08
N TRP A 285 -8.53 -34.18 20.37
CA TRP A 285 -9.46 -34.57 21.44
C TRP A 285 -10.64 -35.38 20.90
N ILE A 286 -10.78 -35.52 19.59
CA ILE A 286 -11.82 -36.33 18.96
C ILE A 286 -11.35 -37.79 18.97
N ASP A 287 -12.15 -38.66 19.60
CA ASP A 287 -11.89 -40.09 19.60
C ASP A 287 -11.87 -40.64 18.16
N SER A 288 -10.82 -41.37 17.79
CA SER A 288 -10.69 -41.98 16.47
C SER A 288 -11.82 -42.97 16.18
N ALA A 289 -12.39 -43.57 17.24
CA ALA A 289 -13.55 -44.46 17.14
C ALA A 289 -14.85 -43.72 16.79
N ALA A 290 -14.96 -42.41 17.07
CA ALA A 290 -16.16 -41.63 16.75
C ALA A 290 -16.34 -41.41 15.24
N THR A 291 -15.26 -41.52 14.45
CA THR A 291 -15.32 -41.51 12.98
C THR A 291 -15.54 -42.86 12.34
N ALA A 292 -15.50 -43.94 13.14
CA ALA A 292 -15.89 -45.28 12.72
C ALA A 292 -17.42 -45.48 12.85
N ALA A 293 -18.23 -44.50 12.46
CA ALA A 293 -19.63 -44.79 12.14
C ALA A 293 -19.62 -45.66 10.87
N PRO A 294 -20.10 -46.91 10.93
CA PRO A 294 -20.14 -47.78 9.76
C PRO A 294 -20.91 -47.06 8.66
N HIS A 295 -20.29 -46.92 7.49
CA HIS A 295 -20.95 -46.50 6.27
C HIS A 295 -22.05 -47.53 5.90
N HIS A 296 -23.16 -47.53 6.63
CA HIS A 296 -24.42 -48.04 6.13
C HIS A 296 -24.96 -46.98 5.17
N HIS A 297 -25.00 -47.36 3.91
CA HIS A 297 -25.52 -46.59 2.80
C HIS A 297 -26.75 -45.74 3.18
N ARG A 298 -26.57 -44.41 3.11
CA ARG A 298 -27.64 -43.54 2.63
C ARG A 298 -27.05 -42.56 1.64
N SER A 299 -27.11 -42.97 0.37
CA SER A 299 -27.04 -42.05 -0.76
C SER A 299 -28.21 -41.08 -0.63
N HIS A 300 -27.98 -39.96 0.03
CA HIS A 300 -28.70 -38.72 -0.24
C HIS A 300 -27.66 -37.72 -0.70
N VAL A 301 -27.51 -37.64 -2.02
CA VAL A 301 -26.97 -36.49 -2.72
C VAL A 301 -27.82 -35.28 -2.30
N HIS A 302 -27.34 -34.52 -1.33
CA HIS A 302 -27.73 -33.13 -1.14
C HIS A 302 -26.56 -32.26 -1.62
N PRO A 303 -26.70 -31.54 -2.75
CA PRO A 303 -25.68 -30.62 -3.22
C PRO A 303 -25.86 -29.29 -2.49
N HIS A 304 -25.49 -29.21 -1.21
CA HIS A 304 -25.46 -27.93 -0.49
C HIS A 304 -24.37 -27.92 0.58
N HIS A 305 -23.13 -27.66 0.15
CA HIS A 305 -22.14 -27.01 1.00
C HIS A 305 -21.10 -26.28 0.13
N ASP A 306 -21.55 -25.21 -0.53
CA ASP A 306 -20.73 -24.00 -0.59
C ASP A 306 -20.54 -23.57 0.86
N ASN A 307 -19.39 -23.91 1.46
CA ASN A 307 -19.00 -23.38 2.76
C ASN A 307 -18.60 -21.91 2.59
N PRO A 308 -19.40 -20.93 3.08
CA PRO A 308 -19.03 -19.53 2.98
C PRO A 308 -17.85 -19.17 3.90
N GLU A 309 -17.49 -20.04 4.86
CA GLU A 309 -16.43 -19.77 5.85
C GLU A 309 -15.01 -19.94 5.31
N LEU A 310 -14.77 -20.81 4.31
CA LEU A 310 -13.43 -21.01 3.74
C LEU A 310 -13.06 -19.97 2.65
N ARG A 311 -14.04 -19.24 2.11
CA ARG A 311 -13.79 -18.11 1.19
C ARG A 311 -13.30 -16.86 1.91
N GLY A 312 -13.47 -16.76 3.23
CA GLY A 312 -12.96 -15.65 4.04
C GLY A 312 -11.42 -15.59 4.13
N ALA A 313 -10.75 -16.74 4.03
CA ALA A 313 -9.28 -16.81 4.08
C ALA A 313 -8.61 -16.35 2.77
N GLY A 314 -9.29 -16.45 1.63
CA GLY A 314 -8.77 -16.04 0.32
C GLY A 314 -8.79 -14.52 0.07
N ASN A 315 -9.65 -13.78 0.76
CA ASN A 315 -9.85 -12.35 0.53
C ASN A 315 -8.93 -11.44 1.36
N PHE A 316 -8.18 -11.98 2.33
CA PHE A 316 -7.28 -11.17 3.17
C PHE A 316 -5.91 -10.90 2.51
N ALA A 317 -5.46 -11.79 1.62
CA ALA A 317 -4.18 -11.67 0.92
C ALA A 317 -4.14 -10.55 -0.13
N GLN A 318 -5.27 -9.86 -0.40
CA GLN A 318 -5.40 -8.92 -1.51
C GLN A 318 -5.11 -7.46 -1.14
N SER A 319 -4.74 -7.17 0.12
CA SER A 319 -4.50 -5.79 0.59
C SER A 319 -3.07 -5.51 1.10
N ILE A 320 -2.20 -6.52 1.13
CA ILE A 320 -0.79 -6.33 1.47
C ILE A 320 -0.03 -6.30 0.16
N ILE A 321 0.58 -5.15 -0.13
CA ILE A 321 1.44 -4.97 -1.30
C ILE A 321 2.65 -5.87 -1.06
N HIS A 322 2.69 -7.02 -1.72
CA HIS A 322 3.80 -7.97 -1.66
C HIS A 322 5.06 -7.29 -2.25
N GLN A 323 5.84 -6.62 -1.40
CA GLN A 323 7.24 -6.33 -1.70
C GLN A 323 7.98 -7.67 -1.62
N GLY A 324 8.82 -7.97 -2.61
CA GLY A 324 9.41 -9.30 -2.82
C GLY A 324 10.49 -9.71 -1.83
N ASP A 325 10.43 -9.24 -0.58
CA ASP A 325 11.25 -9.70 0.54
C ASP A 325 10.28 -10.25 1.60
N ASP A 326 10.59 -11.39 2.21
CA ASP A 326 9.70 -12.10 3.15
C ASP A 326 9.31 -11.19 4.33
N ASP A 327 8.14 -10.56 4.25
CA ASP A 327 7.60 -9.74 5.33
C ASP A 327 7.39 -10.62 6.58
N ALA A 328 7.63 -10.07 7.77
CA ALA A 328 7.43 -10.80 9.03
C ALA A 328 6.02 -11.40 9.15
N ILE A 329 5.02 -10.76 8.53
CA ILE A 329 3.65 -11.25 8.49
C ILE A 329 3.48 -12.48 7.60
N ASP A 330 4.21 -12.58 6.49
CA ASP A 330 4.14 -13.73 5.59
C ASP A 330 4.76 -14.96 6.25
N VAL A 331 5.85 -14.76 7.01
CA VAL A 331 6.45 -15.80 7.86
C VAL A 331 5.45 -16.28 8.92
N TRP A 332 4.77 -15.35 9.60
CA TRP A 332 3.74 -15.69 10.60
C TRP A 332 2.60 -16.51 9.99
N MET A 333 2.00 -16.02 8.90
CA MET A 333 0.87 -16.68 8.26
C MET A 333 1.24 -18.05 7.69
N SER A 334 2.42 -18.17 7.07
CA SER A 334 2.95 -19.44 6.56
C SER A 334 3.15 -20.45 7.68
N THR A 335 3.65 -19.99 8.84
CA THR A 335 3.82 -20.83 10.03
C THR A 335 2.48 -21.32 10.55
N CYS A 336 1.48 -20.44 10.70
CA CYS A 336 0.13 -20.85 11.12
C CYS A 336 -0.50 -21.88 10.17
N VAL A 337 -0.38 -21.68 8.86
CA VAL A 337 -0.90 -22.63 7.85
C VAL A 337 -0.16 -23.98 7.95
N ALA A 338 1.16 -23.97 8.15
CA ALA A 338 1.93 -25.20 8.32
C ALA A 338 1.47 -26.01 9.55
N PHE A 339 1.16 -25.34 10.67
CA PHE A 339 0.62 -26.00 11.87
C PHE A 339 -0.75 -26.63 11.63
N VAL A 340 -1.66 -25.92 10.94
CA VAL A 340 -2.99 -26.46 10.59
C VAL A 340 -2.85 -27.68 9.68
N PHE A 341 -1.97 -27.60 8.67
CA PHE A 341 -1.72 -28.72 7.77
C PHE A 341 -1.10 -29.92 8.48
N ALA A 342 -0.16 -29.69 9.40
CA ALA A 342 0.44 -30.75 10.21
C ALA A 342 -0.61 -31.46 11.10
N ALA A 343 -1.53 -30.71 11.71
CA ALA A 343 -2.62 -31.30 12.51
C ALA A 343 -3.56 -32.17 11.65
N LEU A 344 -3.83 -31.77 10.40
CA LEU A 344 -4.62 -32.59 9.47
C LEU A 344 -3.90 -33.87 9.04
N LEU A 345 -2.58 -33.80 8.78
CA LEU A 345 -1.77 -34.97 8.45
C LEU A 345 -1.69 -35.97 9.61
N GLU A 346 -1.51 -35.46 10.83
CA GLU A 346 -1.52 -36.27 12.04
C GLU A 346 -2.86 -37.00 12.19
N TYR A 347 -3.98 -36.28 12.06
CA TYR A 347 -5.31 -36.85 12.16
C TYR A 347 -5.55 -37.95 11.09
N ALA A 348 -5.15 -37.70 9.84
CA ALA A 348 -5.23 -38.68 8.77
C ALA A 348 -4.38 -39.93 9.07
N TYR A 349 -3.20 -39.74 9.66
CA TYR A 349 -2.31 -40.83 10.04
C TYR A 349 -2.90 -41.68 11.17
N VAL A 350 -3.36 -41.07 12.26
CA VAL A 350 -3.99 -41.80 13.38
C VAL A 350 -5.25 -42.53 12.95
N ASN A 351 -6.09 -41.91 12.10
CA ASN A 351 -7.30 -42.55 11.60
C ASN A 351 -7.00 -43.77 10.73
N THR A 352 -5.96 -43.72 9.88
CA THR A 352 -5.58 -44.87 9.07
C THR A 352 -5.03 -46.02 9.92
N LEU A 353 -4.24 -45.73 10.96
CA LEU A 353 -3.76 -46.73 11.92
C LEU A 353 -4.91 -47.34 12.73
N SER A 354 -5.81 -46.52 13.29
CA SER A 354 -6.98 -46.97 14.05
C SER A 354 -7.85 -47.91 13.20
N ARG A 355 -8.05 -47.58 11.92
CA ARG A 355 -8.81 -48.43 10.99
C ARG A 355 -8.09 -49.74 10.67
N GLN A 356 -6.76 -49.74 10.53
CA GLN A 356 -5.99 -50.98 10.34
C GLN A 356 -6.08 -51.88 11.57
N GLU A 357 -6.01 -51.30 12.77
CA GLU A 357 -6.14 -52.06 14.02
C GLU A 357 -7.53 -52.66 14.20
N GLU A 358 -8.59 -51.93 13.84
CA GLU A 358 -9.96 -52.47 13.82
C GLU A 358 -10.12 -53.64 12.84
N LEU A 359 -9.56 -53.53 11.63
CA LEU A 359 -9.58 -54.61 10.65
C LEU A 359 -8.83 -55.84 11.16
N PHE A 360 -7.64 -55.67 11.74
CA PHE A 360 -6.88 -56.76 12.34
C PHE A 360 -7.65 -57.42 13.51
N ARG A 361 -8.28 -56.64 14.39
CA ARG A 361 -9.13 -57.18 15.47
C ARG A 361 -10.33 -57.97 14.94
N ARG A 362 -10.93 -57.55 13.82
CA ARG A 362 -12.00 -58.28 13.15
C ARG A 362 -11.50 -59.61 12.57
N ASP A 363 -10.37 -59.61 11.86
CA ASP A 363 -9.80 -60.83 11.28
C ASP A 363 -9.43 -61.87 12.35
N VAL A 364 -8.87 -61.44 13.48
CA VAL A 364 -8.57 -62.33 14.62
C VAL A 364 -9.87 -62.91 15.21
N ARG A 365 -10.93 -62.10 15.32
CA ARG A 365 -12.23 -62.55 15.84
C ARG A 365 -12.88 -63.58 14.91
N ASP A 366 -12.82 -63.34 13.60
CA ASP A 366 -13.34 -64.24 12.56
C ASP A 366 -12.51 -65.54 12.45
N SER A 367 -11.21 -65.49 12.72
CA SER A 367 -10.37 -66.69 12.79
C SER A 367 -10.73 -67.55 14.01
N ASN A 368 -10.96 -66.94 15.17
CA ASN A 368 -11.33 -67.65 16.38
C ASN A 368 -12.75 -68.26 16.28
N SER A 369 -13.72 -67.56 15.68
CA SER A 369 -15.06 -68.13 15.46
C SER A 369 -15.01 -69.34 14.53
N ARG A 370 -14.26 -69.28 13.42
CA ARG A 370 -14.09 -70.43 12.52
C ARG A 370 -13.43 -71.63 13.19
N LYS A 371 -12.43 -71.41 14.06
CA LYS A 371 -11.82 -72.51 14.83
C LYS A 371 -12.84 -73.16 15.76
N GLN A 372 -13.66 -72.36 16.44
CA GLN A 372 -14.69 -72.86 17.34
C GLN A 372 -15.79 -73.64 16.59
N ASP A 373 -16.21 -73.17 15.41
CA ASP A 373 -17.16 -73.89 14.56
C ASP A 373 -16.58 -75.22 14.06
N THR A 374 -15.28 -75.26 13.75
CA THR A 374 -14.58 -76.48 13.31
C THR A 374 -14.47 -77.51 14.45
N GLU A 375 -14.14 -77.06 15.67
CA GLU A 375 -14.09 -77.93 16.86
C GLU A 375 -15.47 -78.48 17.25
N VAL A 376 -16.55 -77.72 17.03
CA VAL A 376 -17.93 -78.20 17.23
C VAL A 376 -18.29 -79.26 16.20
N LEU A 377 -17.98 -79.03 14.91
CA LEU A 377 -18.18 -80.00 13.84
C LEU A 377 -17.40 -81.30 14.05
N GLU A 378 -16.15 -81.24 14.53
CA GLU A 378 -15.36 -82.43 14.86
C GLU A 378 -15.94 -83.25 16.03
N ARG A 379 -16.63 -82.60 16.98
CA ARG A 379 -17.33 -83.29 18.08
C ARG A 379 -18.66 -83.92 17.68
N GLU A 380 -19.30 -83.48 16.60
CA GLU A 380 -20.55 -84.07 16.10
C GLU A 380 -20.32 -85.30 15.18
N ILE A 381 -19.07 -85.54 14.75
CA ILE A 381 -18.70 -86.63 13.83
C ILE A 381 -18.10 -87.86 14.58
N LEU A 382 -17.79 -87.72 15.88
CA LEU A 382 -17.41 -88.80 16.80
C LEU A 382 -18.62 -89.26 17.64
#